data_AF-A0A225VDV1-F1
#
_entry.id   AF-A0A225VDV1-F1
#
_cell.length_a   1.000
_cell.length_b   1.000
_cell.length_c   1.000
_cell.angle_alpha   90.00
_cell.angle_beta   90.00
_cell.angle_gamma   90.00
#
_symmetry.space_group_name_H-M   'P 1'
#
loop_
_entity.id
_entity.type
_entity.pdbx_description
1 polymer ?
#
loop_
_entity_poly.entity_id
_entity_poly.type
_entity_poly.pdbx_seq_one_letter_code
_entity_poly.pdbx_strand_id
1 'polypeptide(L)'
;MYDIGKLRLGPDPPAKVPPLEIRLKKDSTPFWCKLRAYPPHIRKFLQEFNEELVRLGWVYGNASSRWASPPLPVKKPGKDKLRQTSDYLPLNVMTEPIAGVMPIYNTEHVKDMLFFGLFDFIKGF
;
A
#
# COMPACT_ATOMS: atom_id res chain seq x y z
N MET A 1 16.83 23.46 -0.77
CA MET A 1 15.40 23.83 -0.74
C MET A 1 14.60 22.55 -0.72
N TYR A 2 13.80 22.30 0.32
CA TYR A 2 13.00 21.06 0.39
C TYR A 2 11.76 21.21 -0.49
N ASP A 3 11.57 20.32 -1.46
CA ASP A 3 10.34 20.22 -2.24
C ASP A 3 9.28 19.45 -1.42
N ILE A 4 8.59 20.19 -0.55
CA ILE A 4 7.56 19.69 0.36
C ILE A 4 6.17 19.58 -0.30
N GLY A 5 5.96 20.20 -1.46
CA GLY A 5 4.66 20.32 -2.14
C GLY A 5 4.49 19.34 -3.30
N LYS A 6 4.71 18.04 -3.06
CA LYS A 6 4.71 17.06 -4.15
C LYS A 6 3.29 16.70 -4.60
N LEU A 7 3.08 16.65 -5.92
CA LEU A 7 1.86 16.13 -6.55
C LEU A 7 1.99 14.65 -6.96
N ARG A 8 3.23 14.15 -7.01
CA ARG A 8 3.57 12.77 -7.37
C ARG A 8 4.72 12.33 -6.47
N LEU A 9 4.68 11.07 -6.06
CA LEU A 9 5.77 10.47 -5.31
C LEU A 9 6.94 10.17 -6.23
N GLY A 10 8.15 10.45 -5.74
CA GLY A 10 9.39 10.08 -6.39
C GLY A 10 10.02 8.85 -5.72
N PRO A 11 11.23 8.47 -6.15
CA PRO A 11 12.08 7.50 -5.45
C PRO A 11 12.67 8.13 -4.18
N ASP A 12 11.81 8.60 -3.29
CA ASP A 12 12.21 9.21 -2.02
C ASP A 12 12.77 8.14 -1.08
N PRO A 13 13.80 8.46 -0.27
CA PRO A 13 14.32 7.51 0.71
C PRO A 13 13.22 7.16 1.72
N PRO A 14 13.23 5.92 2.26
CA PRO A 14 12.28 5.53 3.29
C PRO A 14 12.38 6.45 4.51
N ALA A 15 11.30 6.52 5.27
CA ALA A 15 11.29 7.20 6.55
C ALA A 15 12.41 6.66 7.47
N LYS A 16 13.00 7.53 8.29
CA LYS A 16 14.07 7.16 9.23
C LYS A 16 13.50 6.46 10.48
N VAL A 17 12.83 5.35 10.27
CA VAL A 17 12.22 4.50 11.31
C VAL A 17 12.65 3.04 11.09
N PRO A 18 12.67 2.21 12.13
CA PRO A 18 12.89 0.78 11.97
C PRO A 18 11.90 0.18 10.96
N PRO A 19 12.31 -0.79 10.13
CA PRO A 19 11.40 -1.49 9.23
C PRO A 19 10.24 -2.14 9.99
N LEU A 20 9.06 -2.13 9.37
CA LEU A 20 7.90 -2.85 9.91
C LEU A 20 8.14 -4.36 9.81
N GLU A 21 8.13 -5.05 10.96
CA GLU A 21 8.19 -6.50 11.02
C GLU A 21 6.78 -7.10 11.08
N ILE A 22 6.43 -7.91 10.08
CA ILE A 22 5.17 -8.65 10.06
C ILE A 22 5.35 -9.96 10.82
N ARG A 23 4.61 -10.14 11.91
CA ARG A 23 4.60 -11.38 12.70
C ARG A 23 3.45 -12.27 12.28
N LEU A 24 3.75 -13.54 12.01
CA LEU A 24 2.75 -14.55 11.70
C LEU A 24 2.40 -15.33 12.97
N LYS A 25 1.13 -15.69 13.11
CA LYS A 25 0.64 -16.58 14.17
C LYS A 25 1.36 -17.92 14.11
N LYS A 26 1.45 -18.60 15.25
CA LYS A 26 1.97 -19.96 15.32
C LYS A 26 1.24 -20.88 14.33
N ASP A 27 1.99 -21.76 13.68
CA ASP A 27 1.51 -22.75 12.70
C ASP A 27 0.96 -22.15 11.38
N SER A 28 1.28 -20.90 11.06
CA SER A 28 0.96 -20.29 9.76
C SER A 28 1.66 -21.01 8.61
N THR A 29 0.90 -21.37 7.57
CA THR A 29 1.42 -22.03 6.38
C THR A 29 1.49 -21.07 5.19
N PRO A 30 2.53 -21.15 4.34
CA PRO A 30 2.58 -20.35 3.12
C PRO A 30 1.36 -20.54 2.23
N PHE A 31 0.81 -19.43 1.75
CA PHE A 31 -0.31 -19.40 0.81
C PHE A 31 0.17 -18.99 -0.58
N TRP A 32 -0.24 -19.76 -1.59
CA TRP A 32 -0.03 -19.42 -2.99
C TRP A 32 -1.35 -19.30 -3.74
N CYS A 33 -1.62 -18.11 -4.25
CA CYS A 33 -2.85 -17.86 -5.01
C CYS A 33 -2.88 -18.62 -6.33
N LYS A 34 -4.07 -19.06 -6.75
CA LYS A 34 -4.26 -19.63 -8.08
C LYS A 34 -3.99 -18.59 -9.17
N LEU A 35 -3.45 -19.04 -10.31
CA LEU A 35 -3.25 -18.19 -11.47
C LEU A 35 -4.60 -17.62 -11.95
N ARG A 36 -4.62 -16.32 -12.27
CA ARG A 36 -5.79 -15.65 -12.83
C ARG A 36 -5.52 -15.20 -14.26
N ALA A 37 -6.46 -15.49 -15.16
CA ALA A 37 -6.47 -14.95 -16.50
C ALA A 37 -7.08 -13.54 -16.48
N TYR A 38 -6.40 -12.58 -17.09
CA TYR A 38 -6.89 -11.21 -17.26
C TYR A 38 -6.98 -10.86 -18.75
N PRO A 39 -7.96 -10.03 -19.16
CA PRO A 39 -8.02 -9.48 -20.51
C PRO A 39 -6.73 -8.71 -20.88
N PRO A 40 -6.37 -8.60 -22.17
CA PRO A 40 -5.12 -7.97 -22.59
C PRO A 40 -4.90 -6.55 -22.04
N HIS A 41 -5.93 -5.70 -22.03
CA HIS A 41 -5.84 -4.33 -21.53
C HIS A 41 -5.55 -4.27 -20.02
N ILE A 42 -6.10 -5.21 -19.23
CA ILE A 42 -5.83 -5.33 -17.80
C ILE A 42 -4.41 -5.84 -17.55
N ARG A 43 -3.96 -6.84 -18.33
CA ARG A 43 -2.59 -7.37 -18.22
C ARG A 43 -1.55 -6.28 -18.47
N LYS A 44 -1.75 -5.48 -19.52
CA LYS A 44 -0.89 -4.34 -19.84
C LYS A 44 -0.82 -3.35 -18.68
N PHE A 45 -1.98 -2.97 -18.11
CA PHE A 45 -2.02 -2.10 -16.94
C PHE A 45 -1.25 -2.67 -15.74
N LEU A 46 -1.46 -3.94 -15.39
CA LEU A 46 -0.78 -4.59 -14.27
C LEU A 46 0.74 -4.62 -14.49
N GLN A 47 1.18 -4.89 -15.73
CA GLN A 47 2.59 -4.89 -16.09
C GLN A 47 3.21 -3.50 -15.91
N GLU A 48 2.66 -2.47 -16.58
CA GLU A 48 3.15 -1.08 -16.51
C GLU A 48 3.15 -0.56 -15.06
N PHE A 49 2.13 -0.90 -14.27
CA PHE A 49 2.03 -0.51 -12.88
C PHE A 49 3.14 -1.14 -12.02
N ASN A 50 3.40 -2.44 -12.17
CA ASN A 50 4.44 -3.12 -11.41
C ASN A 50 5.85 -2.72 -11.85
N GLU A 51 6.07 -2.47 -13.14
CA GLU A 51 7.34 -1.93 -13.67
C GLU A 51 7.65 -0.57 -13.04
N GLU A 52 6.65 0.30 -12.88
CA GLU A 52 6.80 1.58 -12.19
C GLU A 52 7.15 1.40 -10.70
N LEU A 53 6.52 0.45 -10.01
CA LEU A 53 6.86 0.16 -8.61
C LEU A 53 8.30 -0.35 -8.45
N VAL A 54 8.78 -1.18 -9.38
CA VAL A 54 10.17 -1.65 -9.41
C VAL A 54 11.12 -0.49 -9.69
N ARG A 55 10.79 0.37 -10.69
CA ARG A 55 11.59 1.55 -11.03
C ARG A 55 11.72 2.52 -9.86
N LEU A 56 10.67 2.67 -9.06
CA LEU A 56 10.66 3.48 -7.83
C LEU A 56 11.38 2.82 -6.66
N GLY A 57 11.76 1.54 -6.77
CA GLY A 57 12.40 0.78 -5.70
C GLY A 57 11.46 0.34 -4.58
N TRP A 58 10.14 0.40 -4.80
CA TRP A 58 9.13 0.06 -3.77
C TRP A 58 8.85 -1.44 -3.69
N VAL A 59 9.10 -2.17 -4.78
CA VAL A 59 8.99 -3.63 -4.84
C VAL A 59 10.15 -4.20 -5.62
N TYR A 60 10.43 -5.49 -5.41
CA TYR A 60 11.44 -6.24 -6.14
C TYR A 60 10.92 -7.64 -6.48
N GLY A 61 11.49 -8.26 -7.51
CA GLY A 61 11.18 -9.63 -7.88
C GLY A 61 11.74 -10.62 -6.86
N ASN A 62 10.88 -11.45 -6.28
CA ASN A 62 11.29 -12.51 -5.35
C ASN A 62 10.79 -13.89 -5.84
N ALA A 63 11.60 -14.56 -6.65
CA ALA A 63 11.28 -15.88 -7.19
C ALA A 63 11.26 -16.99 -6.12
N SER A 64 11.91 -16.77 -4.97
CA SER A 64 11.97 -17.72 -3.85
C SER A 64 10.80 -17.59 -2.87
N SER A 65 9.95 -16.57 -3.02
CA SER A 65 8.81 -16.38 -2.14
C SER A 65 7.93 -17.62 -2.18
N ARG A 66 7.52 -18.13 -1.02
CA ARG A 66 6.51 -19.19 -0.87
C ARG A 66 5.09 -18.63 -0.72
N TRP A 67 4.98 -17.30 -0.72
CA TRP A 67 3.77 -16.54 -0.49
C TRP A 67 3.41 -15.76 -1.76
N ALA A 68 2.16 -15.87 -2.20
CA ALA A 68 1.65 -15.10 -3.32
C ALA A 68 0.19 -14.73 -3.09
N SER A 69 -0.09 -13.44 -2.98
CA SER A 69 -1.43 -12.88 -3.05
C SER A 69 -1.74 -12.46 -4.48
N PRO A 70 -2.98 -12.66 -4.94
CA PRO A 70 -3.31 -12.35 -6.31
C PRO A 70 -3.61 -10.84 -6.48
N PRO A 71 -3.17 -10.21 -7.59
CA PRO A 71 -3.54 -8.83 -7.87
C PRO A 71 -5.04 -8.72 -8.18
N LEU A 72 -5.61 -7.57 -7.89
CA LEU A 72 -7.01 -7.22 -8.07
C LEU A 72 -7.08 -5.85 -8.75
N PRO A 73 -7.28 -5.79 -10.08
CA PRO A 73 -7.49 -4.54 -10.78
C PRO A 73 -8.91 -4.03 -10.51
N VAL A 74 -9.03 -2.83 -9.95
CA VAL A 74 -10.30 -2.20 -9.57
C VAL A 74 -10.45 -0.87 -10.30
N LYS A 75 -11.65 -0.58 -10.82
CA LYS A 75 -11.95 0.73 -11.42
C LYS A 75 -12.08 1.79 -10.33
N LYS A 76 -11.44 2.95 -10.54
CA LYS A 76 -11.62 4.10 -9.65
C LYS A 76 -13.04 4.67 -9.87
N PRO A 77 -13.82 4.91 -8.80
CA PRO A 77 -15.14 5.53 -8.95
C PRO A 77 -15.06 6.85 -9.71
N GLY A 78 -15.95 7.05 -10.67
CA GLY A 78 -16.05 8.29 -11.46
C GLY A 78 -14.88 8.57 -12.40
N LYS A 79 -13.95 7.62 -12.62
CA LYS A 79 -12.84 7.77 -13.58
C LYS A 79 -12.64 6.48 -14.36
N ASP A 80 -12.31 6.59 -15.64
CA ASP A 80 -11.90 5.43 -16.45
C ASP A 80 -10.41 5.07 -16.20
N LYS A 81 -10.05 4.91 -14.92
CA LYS A 81 -8.70 4.57 -14.49
C LYS A 81 -8.74 3.36 -13.57
N LEU A 82 -7.80 2.44 -13.78
CA LEU A 82 -7.62 1.27 -12.95
C LEU A 82 -6.70 1.57 -11.77
N ARG A 83 -6.88 0.82 -10.69
CA ARG A 83 -5.98 0.68 -9.54
C ARG A 83 -5.65 -0.80 -9.39
N GLN A 84 -4.41 -1.12 -9.05
CA GLN A 84 -4.08 -2.46 -8.58
C GLN A 84 -4.21 -2.50 -7.06
N THR A 85 -4.98 -3.44 -6.54
CA THR A 85 -4.96 -3.89 -5.15
C THR A 85 -4.46 -5.32 -5.09
N SER A 86 -4.19 -5.84 -3.90
CA SER A 86 -3.84 -7.25 -3.68
C SER A 86 -4.80 -7.82 -2.64
N ASP A 87 -5.23 -9.06 -2.86
CA ASP A 87 -6.06 -9.77 -1.88
C ASP A 87 -5.18 -10.31 -0.74
N TYR A 88 -5.04 -9.52 0.31
CA TYR A 88 -4.30 -9.90 1.51
C TYR A 88 -5.17 -10.61 2.55
N LEU A 89 -6.43 -10.94 2.27
CA LEU A 89 -7.30 -11.58 3.26
C LEU A 89 -6.68 -12.87 3.84
N PRO A 90 -6.14 -13.82 3.04
CA PRO A 90 -5.51 -15.02 3.58
C PRO A 90 -4.30 -14.70 4.47
N LEU A 91 -3.45 -13.75 4.05
CA LEU A 91 -2.27 -13.33 4.81
C LEU A 91 -2.68 -12.67 6.13
N ASN A 92 -3.64 -11.75 6.10
CA ASN A 92 -4.10 -11.00 7.27
C ASN A 92 -4.72 -11.90 8.34
N VAL A 93 -5.37 -13.00 7.96
CA VAL A 93 -5.89 -14.00 8.91
C VAL A 93 -4.75 -14.69 9.68
N MET A 94 -3.59 -14.89 9.04
CA MET A 94 -2.41 -15.51 9.62
C MET A 94 -1.48 -14.52 10.33
N THR A 95 -1.58 -13.22 10.04
CA THR A 95 -0.79 -12.17 10.70
C THR A 95 -1.29 -11.91 12.12
N GLU A 96 -0.37 -11.73 13.07
CA GLU A 96 -0.68 -11.24 14.41
C GLU A 96 -1.14 -9.78 14.34
N PRO A 97 -2.30 -9.42 14.91
CA PRO A 97 -2.79 -8.05 14.84
C PRO A 97 -1.89 -7.12 15.66
N ILE A 98 -1.48 -6.01 15.05
CA ILE A 98 -0.79 -4.91 15.73
C ILE A 98 -1.84 -3.85 16.03
N ALA A 99 -2.00 -3.49 17.30
CA ALA A 99 -2.91 -2.43 17.70
C ALA A 99 -2.43 -1.09 17.13
N GLY A 100 -3.28 -0.44 16.33
CA GLY A 100 -3.02 0.93 15.89
C GLY A 100 -3.16 1.89 17.07
N VAL A 101 -2.25 2.86 17.16
CA VAL A 101 -2.30 3.94 18.16
C VAL A 101 -3.06 5.16 17.66
N MET A 102 -3.94 4.99 16.66
CA MET A 102 -4.68 6.10 16.08
C MET A 102 -5.66 6.68 17.10
N PRO A 103 -5.54 7.98 17.44
CA PRO A 103 -6.45 8.61 18.38
C PRO A 103 -7.84 8.74 17.77
N ILE A 104 -8.87 8.70 18.62
CA ILE A 104 -10.22 9.08 18.23
C ILE A 104 -10.20 10.58 17.92
N TYR A 105 -10.79 10.97 16.79
CA TYR A 105 -10.84 12.36 16.37
C TYR A 105 -11.63 13.20 17.40
N ASN A 106 -10.95 14.16 18.04
CA ASN A 106 -11.53 15.10 18.99
C ASN A 106 -10.98 16.51 18.73
N THR A 107 -11.85 17.51 18.69
CA THR A 107 -11.51 18.91 18.42
C THR A 107 -11.31 19.76 19.67
N GLU A 108 -11.45 19.18 20.88
CA GLU A 108 -11.26 19.91 22.14
C GLU A 108 -9.90 20.61 22.23
N HIS A 109 -8.84 19.96 21.74
CA HIS A 109 -7.49 20.50 21.78
C HIS A 109 -7.24 21.71 20.86
N VAL A 110 -8.19 22.03 19.97
CA VAL A 110 -8.06 23.12 18.99
C VAL A 110 -9.20 24.14 19.05
N LYS A 111 -9.99 24.13 20.13
CA LYS A 111 -11.21 24.94 20.27
C LYS A 111 -11.00 26.44 20.09
N ASP A 112 -9.89 26.98 20.58
CA ASP A 112 -9.61 28.42 20.56
C ASP A 112 -8.73 28.84 19.36
N MET A 113 -8.47 27.92 18.42
CA MET A 113 -7.69 28.20 17.23
C MET A 113 -8.55 28.91 16.16
N LEU A 114 -8.00 29.99 15.61
CA LEU A 114 -8.72 30.84 14.64
C LEU A 114 -8.46 30.45 13.18
N PHE A 115 -7.35 29.76 12.90
CA PHE A 115 -6.94 29.39 11.55
C PHE A 115 -6.47 27.94 11.50
N PHE A 116 -6.83 27.24 10.43
CA PHE A 116 -6.50 25.83 10.22
C PHE A 116 -5.86 25.62 8.86
N GLY A 117 -4.82 24.79 8.81
CA GLY A 117 -4.22 24.29 7.58
C GLY A 117 -4.35 22.77 7.52
N LEU A 118 -4.94 22.25 6.45
CA LEU A 118 -5.06 20.82 6.22
C LEU A 118 -4.00 20.37 5.22
N PHE A 119 -3.17 19.41 5.63
CA PHE A 119 -2.16 18.79 4.81
C PHE A 119 -2.38 17.28 4.82
N ASP A 120 -2.15 16.64 3.67
CA ASP A 120 -2.26 15.19 3.51
C ASP A 120 -0.96 14.64 2.92
N PHE A 121 -0.50 13.50 3.45
CA PHE A 121 0.66 12.81 2.92
C PHE A 121 0.24 11.86 1.80
N ILE A 122 0.63 12.20 0.57
CA ILE A 122 0.34 11.37 -0.61
C ILE A 122 0.94 9.97 -0.39
N LYS A 123 0.08 8.94 -0.34
CA LYS A 123 0.43 7.52 -0.09
C LYS A 123 1.38 7.32 1.12
N GLY A 124 1.05 7.90 2.28
CA GLY A 124 1.84 7.79 3.52
C GLY A 124 1.86 6.40 4.20
N PHE A 125 1.90 5.32 3.42
CA PHE A 125 2.19 3.97 3.93
C PHE A 125 3.71 3.74 4.02
#